data_AF-A0A553KT02-F1
#
_entry.id   AF-A0A553KT02-F1
#
_cell.length_a   1.000
_cell.length_b   1.000
_cell.length_c   1.000
_cell.angle_alpha   90.00
_cell.angle_beta   90.00
_cell.angle_gamma   90.00
#
_symmetry.space_group_name_H-M   'P 1'
#
loop_
_entity.id
_entity.type
_entity.pdbx_description
1 polymer ?
#
loop_
_entity_poly.entity_id
_entity_poly.type
_entity_poly.pdbx_seq_one_letter_code
_entity_poly.pdbx_strand_id
1 'polypeptide(L)'
;MNYVVRPGDTLNSIAARFGVSVQELIRANNLQPPYYIYIGQTLFIPIRETPTPPRDDVDRRLRRLEGQVRDLDRRVDRLEVRVSRLEGRPRPRT
;
A
#
# COMPACT_ATOMS: atom_id res chain seq x y z
N MET A 1 19.15 7.03 -16.15
CA MET A 1 20.04 5.84 -16.09
C MET A 1 19.62 4.87 -17.18
N ASN A 2 20.53 4.14 -17.81
CA ASN A 2 20.18 3.15 -18.84
C ASN A 2 20.23 1.73 -18.28
N TYR A 3 19.24 0.91 -18.62
CA TYR A 3 19.12 -0.49 -18.20
C TYR A 3 18.95 -1.40 -19.41
N VAL A 4 19.72 -2.48 -19.47
CA VAL A 4 19.60 -3.50 -20.52
C VAL A 4 18.68 -4.61 -20.03
N VAL A 5 17.58 -4.83 -20.73
CA VAL A 5 16.57 -5.84 -20.43
C VAL A 5 17.20 -7.24 -20.45
N ARG A 6 16.94 -8.03 -19.41
CA ARG A 6 17.47 -9.39 -19.23
C ARG A 6 16.38 -10.44 -19.44
N PRO A 7 16.76 -11.72 -19.68
CA PRO A 7 15.77 -12.81 -19.72
C PRO A 7 14.93 -12.85 -18.44
N GLY A 8 13.60 -12.90 -18.61
CA GLY A 8 12.64 -12.91 -17.51
C GLY A 8 12.24 -11.52 -16.98
N ASP A 9 12.82 -10.43 -17.49
CA ASP A 9 12.39 -9.09 -17.14
C ASP A 9 11.02 -8.77 -17.76
N THR A 10 10.21 -8.05 -16.99
CA THR A 10 8.95 -7.46 -17.42
C THR A 10 8.98 -5.97 -17.12
N LEU A 11 8.14 -5.17 -17.79
CA LEU A 11 8.00 -3.76 -17.45
C LEU A 11 7.66 -3.56 -15.97
N ASN A 12 6.85 -4.44 -15.39
CA ASN A 12 6.48 -4.37 -13.98
C ASN A 12 7.65 -4.68 -13.04
N SER A 13 8.44 -5.73 -13.33
CA SER A 13 9.59 -6.07 -12.48
C SER A 13 10.70 -5.03 -12.56
N ILE A 14 10.95 -4.45 -13.74
CA ILE A 14 11.91 -3.35 -13.93
C ILE A 14 11.42 -2.11 -13.18
N ALA A 15 10.16 -1.72 -13.39
CA ALA A 15 9.58 -0.55 -12.73
C ALA A 15 9.65 -0.64 -11.20
N ALA A 16 9.25 -1.78 -10.64
CA ALA A 16 9.32 -2.04 -9.21
C ALA A 16 10.76 -2.01 -8.67
N ARG A 17 11.72 -2.60 -9.41
CA ARG A 17 13.14 -2.62 -9.01
C ARG A 17 13.74 -1.22 -8.88
N PHE A 18 13.31 -0.29 -9.73
CA PHE A 18 13.84 1.07 -9.77
C PHE A 18 12.92 2.11 -9.11
N GLY A 19 11.80 1.68 -8.51
CA GLY A 19 10.86 2.60 -7.85
C GLY A 19 10.18 3.58 -8.81
N VAL A 20 10.01 3.21 -10.08
CA VAL A 20 9.30 4.04 -11.07
C VAL A 20 7.96 3.41 -11.40
N SER A 21 7.00 4.19 -11.89
CA SER A 21 5.76 3.58 -12.40
C SER A 21 5.96 2.98 -13.79
N VAL A 22 5.19 1.93 -14.11
CA VAL A 22 5.20 1.32 -15.46
C VAL A 22 4.81 2.35 -16.53
N GLN A 23 3.87 3.25 -16.23
CA GLN A 23 3.46 4.30 -17.16
C GLN A 23 4.58 5.31 -17.44
N GLU A 24 5.33 5.72 -16.42
CA GLU A 24 6.49 6.59 -16.60
C GLU A 24 7.58 5.90 -17.42
N LEU A 25 7.82 4.62 -17.16
CA LEU A 25 8.78 3.82 -17.93
C LEU A 25 8.38 3.72 -19.41
N ILE A 26 7.11 3.47 -19.70
CA ILE A 26 6.55 3.43 -21.06
C ILE A 26 6.72 4.79 -21.76
N ARG A 27 6.31 5.88 -21.10
CA ARG A 27 6.38 7.23 -21.66
C ARG A 27 7.82 7.67 -21.93
N ALA A 28 8.72 7.41 -20.98
CA ALA A 28 10.13 7.78 -21.11
C ALA A 28 10.85 7.05 -22.25
N ASN A 29 10.36 5.86 -22.62
CA ASN A 29 10.92 5.04 -23.69
C ASN A 29 10.05 5.02 -24.96
N ASN A 30 8.99 5.82 -25.01
CA ASN A 30 8.01 5.88 -26.11
C ASN A 30 7.49 4.49 -26.53
N LEU A 31 7.30 3.58 -25.58
CA LEU A 31 6.81 2.23 -25.88
C LEU A 31 5.37 2.30 -26.37
N GLN A 32 5.08 1.62 -27.47
CA GLN A 32 3.75 1.54 -28.06
C GLN A 32 3.05 0.25 -27.65
N PRO A 33 1.70 0.22 -27.59
CA PRO A 33 0.95 -1.03 -27.45
C PRO A 33 1.43 -2.04 -28.51
N PRO A 34 1.63 -3.31 -28.14
CA PRO A 34 1.25 -3.98 -26.89
C PRO A 34 2.28 -3.89 -25.73
N TYR A 35 3.21 -2.93 -25.77
CA TYR A 35 4.22 -2.65 -24.73
C TYR A 35 5.21 -3.78 -24.49
N TYR A 36 5.59 -4.50 -25.55
CA TYR A 36 6.65 -5.50 -25.46
C TYR A 36 8.01 -4.87 -25.23
N ILE A 37 8.81 -5.56 -24.43
CA ILE A 37 10.24 -5.32 -24.26
C ILE A 37 10.99 -6.59 -24.65
N TYR A 38 12.16 -6.41 -25.25
CA TYR A 38 12.97 -7.51 -25.75
C TYR A 38 14.27 -7.63 -24.97
N ILE A 39 14.77 -8.86 -24.80
CA ILE A 39 16.06 -9.11 -24.18
C ILE A 39 17.15 -8.36 -24.95
N GLY A 40 18.03 -7.66 -24.24
CA GLY A 40 19.07 -6.81 -24.82
C GLY A 40 18.61 -5.39 -25.18
N GLN A 41 17.31 -5.09 -25.10
CA GLN A 41 16.81 -3.73 -25.31
C GLN A 41 17.33 -2.81 -24.21
N THR A 42 17.83 -1.64 -24.60
CA THR A 42 18.22 -0.60 -23.66
C THR A 42 17.01 0.30 -23.36
N LEU A 43 16.66 0.40 -22.09
CA LEU A 43 15.62 1.27 -21.57
C LEU A 43 16.23 2.41 -20.75
N PHE A 44 15.76 3.62 -20.98
CA PHE A 44 15.99 4.75 -20.11
C PHE A 44 15.08 4.67 -18.90
N ILE A 45 15.68 4.59 -17.71
CA ILE A 45 14.98 4.59 -16.43
C ILE A 45 14.95 6.03 -15.88
N PRO A 46 13.78 6.68 -15.83
CA PRO A 46 13.62 8.00 -15.24
C PRO A 46 13.57 7.84 -13.72
N ILE A 47 14.74 7.77 -13.07
CA ILE A 47 14.82 7.71 -11.60
C ILE A 47 14.31 9.05 -11.07
N ARG A 48 13.06 9.09 -10.67
CA ARG A 48 12.51 10.12 -9.80
C ARG A 48 12.52 9.51 -8.42
N GLU A 49 12.96 10.25 -7.41
CA GLU A 49 12.74 9.85 -6.02
C GLU A 49 11.26 9.48 -5.92
N THR A 50 10.99 8.20 -5.65
CA THR A 50 9.65 7.62 -5.65
C THR A 50 8.67 8.61 -5.03
N PRO A 51 7.54 8.96 -5.69
CA PRO A 51 6.42 9.47 -4.94
C PRO A 51 6.14 8.40 -3.90
N THR A 52 6.34 8.76 -2.63
CA THR A 52 5.88 7.96 -1.50
C THR A 52 4.48 7.44 -1.87
N PRO A 53 4.16 6.15 -1.66
CA PRO A 53 2.84 5.61 -2.00
C PRO A 53 1.77 6.64 -1.60
N PRO A 54 0.78 6.93 -2.47
CA PRO A 54 -0.16 8.02 -2.24
C PRO A 54 -0.64 7.93 -0.81
N ARG A 55 -0.39 8.98 -0.02
CA ARG A 55 -0.73 9.01 1.42
C ARG A 55 -2.17 8.54 1.65
N ASP A 56 -3.03 8.76 0.66
CA ASP A 56 -4.40 8.27 0.56
C ASP A 56 -4.63 6.80 0.92
N ASP A 57 -3.77 5.86 0.52
CA ASP A 57 -3.98 4.44 0.83
C ASP A 57 -3.65 4.12 2.31
N VAL A 58 -2.60 4.76 2.83
CA VAL A 58 -2.26 4.69 4.26
C VAL A 58 -3.36 5.35 5.08
N ASP A 59 -3.84 6.52 4.65
CA ASP A 59 -4.90 7.28 5.31
C ASP A 59 -6.24 6.53 5.28
N ARG A 60 -6.55 5.83 4.18
CA ARG A 60 -7.73 4.94 4.10
C ARG A 60 -7.59 3.76 5.05
N ARG A 61 -6.40 3.13 5.10
CA ARG A 61 -6.15 2.01 6.01
C ARG A 61 -6.22 2.44 7.47
N LEU A 62 -5.68 3.61 7.79
CA LEU A 62 -5.72 4.21 9.13
C LEU A 62 -7.16 4.49 9.55
N ARG A 63 -7.95 5.16 8.70
CA ARG A 63 -9.37 5.41 8.97
C ARG A 63 -10.18 4.13 9.22
N ARG A 64 -9.88 3.05 8.48
CA ARG A 64 -10.51 1.74 8.75
C ARG A 64 -10.12 1.17 10.10
N LEU A 65 -8.84 1.23 10.45
CA LEU A 65 -8.34 0.72 11.74
C LEU A 65 -8.91 1.52 12.91
N GLU A 66 -8.99 2.84 12.82
CA GLU A 66 -9.59 3.71 13.83
C GLU A 66 -11.07 3.37 14.09
N GLY A 67 -11.82 3.07 13.02
CA GLY A 67 -13.21 2.59 13.13
C GLY A 67 -13.30 1.26 13.89
N GLN A 68 -12.42 0.30 13.57
CA GLN A 68 -12.37 -0.99 14.25
C GLN A 68 -12.02 -0.86 15.73
N VAL A 69 -11.08 0.03 16.09
CA VAL A 69 -10.72 0.30 17.49
C VAL A 69 -11.90 0.88 18.26
N ARG A 70 -12.61 1.88 17.71
CA ARG A 70 -13.80 2.44 18.34
C ARG A 70 -14.90 1.41 18.61
N ASP A 71 -15.12 0.50 17.67
CA ASP A 71 -16.10 -0.57 17.86
C ASP A 71 -15.64 -1.60 18.89
N LEU A 72 -14.34 -1.81 19.02
CA LEU A 72 -13.77 -2.68 20.05
C LEU A 72 -13.96 -2.08 21.45
N ASP A 73 -13.71 -0.78 21.63
CA ASP A 73 -13.94 -0.08 22.90
C ASP A 73 -15.41 -0.22 23.34
N ARG A 74 -16.37 0.04 22.45
CA ARG A 74 -17.80 -0.15 22.75
C ARG A 74 -18.16 -1.59 23.11
N ARG A 75 -17.38 -2.57 22.63
CA ARG A 75 -17.58 -3.98 23.00
C ARG A 75 -16.99 -4.25 24.38
N VAL A 76 -15.83 -3.68 24.70
CA VAL A 76 -15.22 -3.75 26.02
C VAL A 76 -16.17 -3.17 27.06
N ASP A 77 -16.69 -1.95 26.86
CA ASP A 77 -17.64 -1.31 27.79
C ASP A 77 -18.86 -2.21 28.06
N ARG A 78 -19.41 -2.83 26.99
CA ARG A 78 -20.54 -3.75 27.12
C ARG A 78 -20.17 -5.01 27.89
N LEU A 79 -18.97 -5.53 27.69
CA LEU A 79 -18.47 -6.69 28.43
C LEU A 79 -18.26 -6.33 29.90
N GLU A 80 -17.66 -5.19 30.22
CA GLU A 80 -17.46 -4.72 31.60
C GLU A 80 -18.78 -4.56 32.36
N VAL A 81 -19.80 -3.99 31.71
CA VAL A 81 -21.15 -3.90 32.29
C VAL A 81 -21.75 -5.28 32.54
N ARG A 82 -21.54 -6.24 31.64
CA ARG A 82 -22.02 -7.62 31.81
C ARG A 82 -21.29 -8.33 32.95
N VAL A 83 -19.97 -8.21 33.01
CA VAL A 83 -19.14 -8.78 34.07
C VAL A 83 -19.55 -8.23 35.43
N SER A 84 -19.71 -6.91 35.55
CA SER A 84 -20.14 -6.26 36.82
C SER A 84 -21.48 -6.79 37.34
N ARG A 85 -22.43 -7.08 36.43
CA ARG A 85 -23.73 -7.67 36.81
C ARG A 85 -23.60 -9.12 37.29
N LEU A 86 -22.68 -9.88 36.71
CA LEU A 86 -22.43 -11.27 37.09
C LEU A 86 -21.67 -11.39 38.40
N GLU A 87 -20.73 -10.46 38.66
CA GLU A 87 -19.90 -10.47 39.88
C GLU A 87 -20.60 -9.88 41.13
N GLY A 88 -21.81 -9.31 40.99
CA GLY A 88 -22.53 -8.68 42.10
C GLY A 88 -21.82 -7.46 42.71
N ARG A 89 -20.78 -6.93 42.04
CA ARG A 89 -20.01 -5.77 42.50
C ARG A 89 -20.73 -4.46 42.15
N PRO A 90 -20.80 -3.47 43.07
CA PRO A 90 -21.32 -2.16 42.74
C PRO A 90 -20.43 -1.49 41.69
N ARG A 91 -21.04 -0.84 40.69
CA ARG A 91 -20.31 -0.14 39.61
C ARG A 91 -19.31 0.85 40.20
N PRO A 92 -18.11 1.01 39.60
CA PRO A 92 -17.25 2.14 39.94
C PRO A 92 -18.01 3.44 39.65
N ARG A 93 -18.06 4.32 40.64
CA ARG A 93 -18.59 5.68 40.48
C ARG A 93 -17.61 6.44 39.58
N THR A 94 -18.13 6.91 38.46
CA THR A 94 -17.48 7.87 37.54
C THR A 94 -16.98 9.09 38.27
#